data_AF-A0AA40T298-F1
#
_entry.id   AF-A0AA40T298-F1
#
_cell.length_a   1.000
_cell.length_b   1.000
_cell.length_c   1.000
_cell.angle_alpha   90.00
_cell.angle_beta   90.00
_cell.angle_gamma   90.00
#
_symmetry.space_group_name_H-M   'P 1'
#
loop_
_entity.id
_entity.type
_entity.pdbx_description
1 polymer ?
#
loop_
_entity_poly.entity_id
_entity_poly.type
_entity_poly.pdbx_seq_one_letter_code
_entity_poly.pdbx_strand_id
1 'polypeptide(L)' 'MNYPNNLQVYALSLTSLKDRDWKALTDLFDRDDGDEIEADINSNLLWLTPEPCWEDDPFDFLREYL' A
#
# COMPACT_ATOMS: atom_id res chain seq x y z
N MET A 1 31.15 21.98 2.55
CA MET A 1 30.04 21.88 3.52
C MET A 1 29.91 20.41 3.88
N ASN A 2 30.26 20.03 5.10
CA ASN A 2 30.24 18.65 5.58
C ASN A 2 28.94 18.50 6.38
N TYR A 3 27.88 17.99 5.76
CA TYR A 3 26.64 17.72 6.47
C TYR A 3 26.82 16.42 7.26
N PRO A 4 26.65 16.40 8.59
CA PRO A 4 26.69 15.16 9.33
C PRO A 4 25.55 14.28 8.83
N ASN A 5 25.90 13.08 8.38
CA ASN A 5 24.99 11.99 8.04
C ASN A 5 24.20 11.60 9.30
N ASN A 6 23.16 12.37 9.63
CA ASN A 6 22.10 11.91 10.50
C ASN A 6 21.22 10.98 9.67
N LEU A 7 21.72 9.76 9.41
CA LEU A 7 20.92 8.61 9.06
C LEU A 7 20.03 8.31 10.27
N GLN A 8 18.99 9.13 10.45
CA GLN A 8 17.85 8.75 11.25
C GLN A 8 17.24 7.54 10.55
N VAL A 9 17.54 6.38 11.10
CA VAL A 9 16.94 5.11 10.71
C VAL A 9 15.46 5.22 11.07
N TYR A 10 14.65 5.70 10.14
CA TYR A 10 13.22 5.98 10.35
C TYR A 10 12.33 4.72 10.41
N ALA A 11 12.93 3.54 10.33
CA ALA A 11 12.26 2.30 10.69
C ALA A 11 13.30 1.35 11.26
N LEU A 12 13.25 1.10 12.58
CA LEU A 12 13.78 -0.13 13.14
C LEU A 12 13.02 -1.29 12.49
N SER A 13 13.55 -1.78 11.37
CA SER A 13 13.02 -2.93 10.67
C SER A 13 13.24 -4.19 11.51
N LEU A 14 12.19 -5.01 11.57
CA LEU A 14 12.20 -6.44 11.92
C LEU A 14 12.18 -6.79 13.42
N THR A 15 11.16 -6.32 14.14
CA THR A 15 10.62 -7.24 15.16
C THR A 15 9.71 -8.23 14.44
N SER A 16 9.93 -9.53 14.64
CA SER A 16 9.01 -10.55 14.14
C SER A 16 7.61 -10.23 14.66
N LEU A 17 6.61 -10.35 13.78
CA LEU A 17 5.22 -10.27 14.20
C LEU A 17 5.02 -11.25 15.35
N LYS A 18 4.50 -10.73 16.47
CA LYS A 18 4.15 -11.55 17.63
C LYS A 18 2.74 -12.11 17.44
N ASP A 19 2.37 -13.12 18.22
CA ASP A 19 1.03 -13.74 18.13
C ASP A 19 -0.12 -12.73 18.22
N ARG A 20 0.06 -11.67 19.03
CA ARG A 20 -0.90 -10.55 19.10
C ARG A 20 -1.05 -9.82 17.77
N ASP A 21 0.06 -9.57 17.09
CA ASP A 21 0.07 -8.83 15.83
C ASP A 21 -0.55 -9.70 14.72
N TRP A 22 -0.28 -11.01 14.73
CA TRP A 22 -0.95 -11.97 13.86
C TRP A 22 -2.46 -12.00 14.08
N LYS A 23 -2.91 -12.07 15.33
CA LYS A 23 -4.34 -12.02 15.65
C LYS A 23 -4.98 -10.73 15.14
N ALA A 24 -4.34 -9.58 15.39
CA ALA A 24 -4.85 -8.30 14.92
C ALA A 24 -4.93 -8.22 13.39
N LEU A 25 -3.95 -8.81 12.68
CA LEU A 25 -3.99 -8.90 11.22
C LEU A 25 -5.11 -9.84 10.75
N THR A 26 -5.28 -11.00 11.37
CA THR A 26 -6.40 -11.90 11.06
C THR A 26 -7.73 -11.19 11.27
N ASP A 27 -7.94 -10.55 12.41
CA ASP A 27 -9.18 -9.80 12.70
C ASP A 27 -9.38 -8.63 11.72
N LEU A 28 -8.30 -8.02 11.21
CA LEU A 28 -8.36 -6.93 10.23
C LEU A 28 -8.74 -7.43 8.82
N PHE A 29 -8.31 -8.64 8.45
CA PHE A 29 -8.56 -9.23 7.13
C PHE A 29 -9.75 -10.19 7.11
N ASP A 30 -10.26 -10.62 8.27
CA ASP A 30 -11.50 -11.40 8.44
C ASP A 30 -12.71 -10.46 8.47
N ARG A 31 -12.80 -9.62 7.44
CA ARG A 31 -13.84 -8.61 7.29
C ARG A 31 -14.86 -9.08 6.27
N ASP A 32 -16.10 -9.23 6.72
CA ASP A 32 -17.23 -9.62 5.86
C ASP A 32 -17.71 -8.47 4.96
N ASP A 33 -17.27 -7.23 5.23
CA ASP A 33 -17.70 -6.01 4.51
C ASP A 33 -16.81 -5.66 3.30
N GLY A 34 -15.92 -6.57 2.88
CA GLY A 34 -15.01 -6.34 1.75
C GLY A 34 -15.74 -5.96 0.46
N ASP A 35 -16.82 -6.67 0.11
CA ASP A 35 -17.62 -6.41 -1.09
C ASP A 35 -18.31 -5.03 -1.04
N GLU A 36 -18.76 -4.59 0.14
CA GLU A 36 -19.39 -3.29 0.33
C GLU A 36 -18.37 -2.15 0.15
N ILE A 37 -17.17 -2.31 0.70
CA ILE A 37 -16.06 -1.36 0.53
C ILE A 37 -15.64 -1.28 -0.94
N GLU A 38 -15.52 -2.42 -1.61
CA GLU A 38 -15.21 -2.46 -3.05
C GLU A 38 -16.27 -1.72 -3.86
N ALA A 39 -17.55 -1.97 -3.61
CA ALA A 39 -18.65 -1.29 -4.28
C ALA A 39 -18.64 0.22 -4.04
N ASP A 40 -18.39 0.67 -2.80
CA ASP A 40 -18.28 2.09 -2.47
C ASP A 40 -17.10 2.76 -3.18
N ILE A 41 -15.90 2.15 -3.13
CA ILE A 41 -14.71 2.64 -3.83
C ILE A 41 -14.98 2.77 -5.33
N ASN A 42 -15.49 1.70 -5.96
CA ASN A 42 -15.80 1.71 -7.39
C ASN A 42 -16.82 2.80 -7.74
N SER A 43 -17.86 2.96 -6.91
CA SER A 43 -18.85 4.01 -7.13
C SER A 43 -18.22 5.41 -7.11
N ASN A 44 -17.27 5.67 -6.20
CA ASN A 44 -16.57 6.95 -6.08
C ASN A 44 -15.56 7.18 -7.20
N LEU A 45 -14.82 6.13 -7.61
CA LEU A 45 -13.85 6.22 -8.69
C LEU A 45 -14.51 6.58 -10.02
N LEU A 46 -15.75 6.12 -10.28
CA LEU A 46 -16.52 6.49 -11.47
C LEU A 46 -16.82 7.99 -11.58
N TRP A 47 -16.75 8.74 -10.47
CA TRP A 47 -16.92 10.19 -10.47
C TRP A 47 -15.62 10.96 -10.69
N LEU A 48 -14.46 10.29 -10.64
CA LEU A 48 -13.18 10.93 -10.91
C LEU A 48 -13.00 11.09 -12.42
N THR A 49 -13.05 12.33 -12.89
CA THR A 49 -12.72 12.69 -14.27
C THR A 49 -11.52 13.64 -14.27
N PRO A 50 -10.45 13.38 -15.06
CA PRO A 50 -10.31 12.25 -15.98
C PRO A 50 -10.14 10.92 -15.25
N GLU A 51 -10.44 9.83 -15.97
CA GLU A 51 -10.21 8.47 -15.48
C GLU A 51 -8.73 8.32 -15.08
N PRO A 52 -8.44 7.82 -13.86
CA PRO A 52 -7.05 7.64 -13.46
C PRO A 52 -6.39 6.52 -14.26
N CYS A 53 -5.08 6.63 -14.49
CA CYS A 53 -4.29 5.70 -15.30
C CYS A 53 -3.96 4.38 -14.58
N TRP A 54 -4.96 3.72 -13.97
CA TRP A 54 -4.78 2.50 -13.17
C TRP A 54 -4.27 1.31 -13.97
N GLU A 55 -4.63 1.24 -15.25
CA GLU A 55 -4.25 0.15 -16.17
C GLU A 55 -2.87 0.36 -16.82
N ASP A 56 -2.30 1.57 -16.70
CA ASP A 56 -0.95 1.83 -17.17
C ASP A 56 0.03 1.34 -16.11
N ASP A 57 0.83 0.30 -16.40
CA ASP A 57 1.94 -0.09 -15.53
C ASP A 57 2.96 1.06 -15.50
N PRO A 58 3.10 1.80 -14.38
CA PRO A 58 4.00 2.94 -14.32
C PRO A 58 5.48 2.50 -14.45
N PHE A 59 5.74 1.20 -14.35
CA PHE A 59 7.04 0.57 -14.46
C PHE A 59 7.23 -0.22 -15.74
N ASP A 60 6.31 -0.16 -16.72
CA ASP A 60 6.47 -0.87 -18.00
C ASP A 60 7.80 -0.52 -18.69
N PHE A 61 8.29 0.71 -18.51
CA PHE A 61 9.60 1.15 -18.99
C PHE A 61 10.78 0.36 -18.41
N LEU A 62 10.65 -0.22 -17.20
CA LEU A 62 11.70 -1.01 -16.56
C LEU A 62 11.93 -2.35 -17.24
N ARG A 63 10.98 -2.84 -18.05
CA ARG A 63 11.15 -4.05 -18.85
C ARG A 63 12.26 -3.93 -19.89
N GLU A 64 12.66 -2.72 -20.27
CA GLU A 64 13.79 -2.48 -21.18
C GLU A 64 15.16 -2.57 -20.49
N TYR A 65 15.18 -2.59 -19.15
CA TYR A 65 16.40 -2.53 -18.33
C TYR A 65 16.70 -3.82 -17.54
N LEU A 66 15.79 -4.80 -17.54
CA LEU A 66 15.90 -6.10 -16.84
C LEU A 66 16.05 -7.26 -17.83
#